data_AF-A0ABD2MGE5-F1
#
_entry.id   AF-A0ABD2MGE5-F1
#
_cell.length_a   1.000
_cell.length_b   1.000
_cell.length_c   1.000
_cell.angle_alpha   90.00
_cell.angle_beta   90.00
_cell.angle_gamma   90.00
#
_symmetry.space_group_name_H-M   'P 1'
#
loop_
_entity.id
_entity.type
_entity.pdbx_description
1 polymer ?
#
loop_
_entity_poly.entity_id
_entity_poly.type
_entity_poly.pdbx_seq_one_letter_code
_entity_poly.pdbx_strand_id
1 'polypeptide(L)'
;MKNGNGDTSCLDIDHITFENNYKHKSADASIQTSPLIPYRLRLWPRFSCDMKYDPKKESCTVVGLQCGCKAITQWIFCQMGLTVIVFGWALLGAYAFYKTEGPREFAQQEHMNQTQKELSIELATELRLIETHSEQWPELIGRYMQKHEDLLMKAVGEGFGEGGEGHIWTYPGCILFGVSLLTTLGFGAPVPRTSLGRGIAVIFSAIGIPLHFLLIFNIGNLGAIRLQQLAYRISSTDIPTGAPPPKWLKWFPVGAILFYYLMGVVLFGFLRQREAFDSFLFPLDFTAAGGVAIVPGYIKICYAVYLELAVTLAALVVSLLQASATRSLVDVGLKLGLLTNT
;
A
#
# COMPACT_ATOMS: atom_id res chain seq x y z
N MET A 1 59.35 3.45 59.14
CA MET A 1 58.55 2.38 59.78
C MET A 1 57.20 2.28 59.06
N LYS A 2 56.58 1.08 59.04
CA LYS A 2 55.18 0.79 58.59
C LYS A 2 54.14 1.57 59.42
N ASN A 3 52.85 1.79 59.08
CA ASN A 3 51.87 1.35 58.04
C ASN A 3 51.08 2.60 57.52
N GLY A 4 50.08 2.58 56.61
CA GLY A 4 49.56 1.54 55.68
C GLY A 4 48.01 1.51 55.53
N ASN A 5 47.50 1.59 54.27
CA ASN A 5 46.12 1.41 53.74
C ASN A 5 44.97 2.40 54.06
N GLY A 6 44.16 2.72 53.03
CA GLY A 6 42.77 3.19 53.14
C GLY A 6 42.28 4.06 51.95
N ASP A 7 41.55 3.48 51.00
CA ASP A 7 40.98 4.19 49.84
C ASP A 7 39.84 5.16 50.20
N THR A 8 39.75 6.31 49.51
CA THR A 8 38.56 6.80 48.75
C THR A 8 38.73 8.26 48.32
N SER A 9 38.81 8.52 47.01
CA SER A 9 38.71 9.87 46.44
C SER A 9 38.01 9.83 45.07
N CYS A 10 36.68 9.66 45.10
CA CYS A 10 35.85 10.08 43.97
C CYS A 10 35.80 11.60 43.97
N LEU A 11 36.20 12.21 42.85
CA LEU A 11 36.17 13.66 42.65
C LEU A 11 34.73 14.20 42.66
N ASP A 12 34.60 15.45 43.13
CA ASP A 12 33.33 16.09 43.47
C ASP A 12 32.34 16.26 42.32
N ILE A 13 31.06 16.31 42.72
CA ILE A 13 29.92 16.62 41.87
C ILE A 13 29.70 18.14 41.93
N ASP A 14 30.09 18.85 40.87
CA ASP A 14 29.79 20.28 40.74
C ASP A 14 28.81 20.57 39.58
N HIS A 15 27.69 21.19 39.98
CA HIS A 15 26.86 22.13 39.23
C HIS A 15 26.35 21.75 37.82
N ILE A 16 25.16 21.13 37.79
CA ILE A 16 24.10 21.54 36.86
C ILE A 16 23.00 22.22 37.68
N THR A 17 22.98 23.54 37.67
CA THR A 17 21.93 24.36 38.29
C THR A 17 20.63 24.21 37.50
N PHE A 18 19.64 23.54 38.11
CA PHE A 18 18.26 23.62 37.66
C PHE A 18 17.69 25.00 38.01
N GLU A 19 17.65 25.92 37.04
CA GLU A 19 16.84 27.13 37.18
C GLU A 19 15.35 26.77 37.15
N ASN A 20 14.76 26.72 38.34
CA ASN A 20 13.32 26.66 38.52
C ASN A 20 12.66 27.94 38.00
N ASN A 21 11.96 27.87 36.87
CA ASN A 21 10.97 28.86 36.47
C ASN A 21 9.60 28.23 36.22
N TYR A 22 9.09 27.54 37.25
CA TYR A 22 7.67 27.17 37.35
C TYR A 22 6.84 28.40 37.71
N LYS A 23 6.32 29.12 36.71
CA LYS A 23 5.22 30.08 36.90
C LYS A 23 4.22 30.03 35.75
N HIS A 24 3.05 29.47 36.06
CA HIS A 24 1.90 29.20 35.17
C HIS A 24 2.21 28.11 34.11
N LYS A 25 1.31 27.15 33.82
CA LYS A 25 -0.10 27.02 34.22
C LYS A 25 -0.54 25.55 34.31
N SER A 26 -1.76 25.36 34.79
CA SER A 26 -2.44 24.09 35.07
C SER A 26 -2.37 23.07 33.92
N ALA A 27 -2.22 21.79 34.26
CA ALA A 27 -2.55 20.71 33.33
C ALA A 27 -4.09 20.58 33.23
N ASP A 28 -4.62 20.58 32.00
CA ASP A 28 -6.05 20.39 31.75
C ASP A 28 -6.28 19.22 30.77
N ALA A 29 -7.22 18.35 31.12
CA ALA A 29 -7.32 17.00 30.57
C ALA A 29 -8.19 16.94 29.29
N SER A 30 -7.84 17.73 28.27
CA SER A 30 -8.51 17.67 26.95
C SER A 30 -7.69 18.13 25.74
N ILE A 31 -6.42 18.54 25.92
CA ILE A 31 -5.62 19.13 24.82
C ILE A 31 -4.93 18.03 23.97
N GLN A 32 -5.66 17.47 23.00
CA GLN A 32 -5.09 16.66 21.91
C GLN A 32 -4.34 17.49 20.84
N THR A 33 -3.56 18.49 21.26
CA THR A 33 -2.55 19.17 20.41
C THR A 33 -1.34 19.57 21.24
N SER A 34 -0.76 18.63 22.00
CA SER A 34 0.67 18.79 22.29
C SER A 34 1.42 18.85 20.96
N PRO A 35 2.44 19.72 20.82
CA PRO A 35 3.36 19.62 19.71
C PRO A 35 4.19 18.36 19.95
N LEU A 36 3.64 17.19 19.59
CA LEU A 36 4.44 15.99 19.44
C LEU A 36 5.58 16.37 18.50
N ILE A 37 6.79 16.45 19.05
CA ILE A 37 8.02 16.25 18.29
C ILE A 37 7.76 14.93 17.56
N PRO A 38 7.49 14.93 16.24
CA PRO A 38 6.95 13.75 15.61
C PRO A 38 8.09 12.74 15.59
N TYR A 39 8.01 11.71 16.44
CA TYR A 39 9.05 10.70 16.55
C TYR A 39 9.17 9.99 15.20
N ARG A 40 10.20 10.34 14.43
CA ARG A 40 10.38 9.88 13.05
C ARG A 40 11.15 8.57 13.03
N LEU A 41 10.71 7.60 12.22
CA LEU A 41 11.59 6.52 11.81
C LEU A 41 12.80 7.12 11.06
N ARG A 42 14.00 6.61 11.35
CA ARG A 42 15.21 7.08 10.65
C ARG A 42 15.23 6.48 9.25
N LEU A 43 15.62 7.31 8.27
CA LEU A 43 15.81 6.86 6.90
C LEU A 43 16.90 5.78 6.80
N TRP A 44 17.93 5.88 7.64
CA TRP A 44 19.04 4.93 7.74
C TRP A 44 19.16 4.36 9.16
N PRO A 45 19.49 3.06 9.32
CA PRO A 45 19.80 2.47 10.62
C PRO A 45 21.11 3.05 11.17
N ARG A 46 21.27 3.11 12.51
CA ARG A 46 22.58 3.42 13.10
C ARG A 46 23.41 2.14 13.20
N PHE A 47 24.65 2.21 12.72
CA PHE A 47 25.62 1.12 12.84
C PHE A 47 26.32 1.10 14.22
N SER A 48 26.31 2.20 14.99
CA SER A 48 26.93 2.24 16.32
C SER A 48 26.05 1.62 17.40
N CYS A 49 26.54 0.53 17.99
CA CYS A 49 26.01 -0.06 19.21
C CYS A 49 26.65 0.61 20.45
N ASP A 50 26.33 1.88 20.72
CA ASP A 50 26.75 2.55 21.94
C ASP A 50 25.91 2.03 23.12
N MET A 51 26.50 1.15 23.94
CA MET A 51 25.90 0.63 25.16
C MET A 51 26.88 0.83 26.33
N LYS A 52 26.40 1.37 27.45
CA LYS A 52 27.22 1.48 28.68
C LYS A 52 27.45 0.07 29.24
N TYR A 53 28.68 -0.39 29.18
CA TYR A 53 29.09 -1.69 29.72
C TYR A 53 29.14 -1.63 31.26
N ASP A 54 28.34 -2.44 31.94
CA ASP A 54 28.44 -2.66 33.39
C ASP A 54 29.18 -3.98 33.63
N PRO A 55 30.45 -3.96 34.10
CA PRO A 55 31.34 -5.12 34.09
C PRO A 55 30.95 -6.25 35.06
N LYS A 56 29.88 -6.12 35.84
CA LYS A 56 29.58 -7.02 36.97
C LYS A 56 28.34 -7.91 36.84
N LYS A 57 27.57 -7.86 35.75
CA LYS A 57 26.28 -8.60 35.68
C LYS A 57 25.96 -9.44 34.45
N GLU A 58 26.61 -9.27 33.30
CA GLU A 58 26.19 -9.97 32.06
C GLU A 58 27.33 -10.70 31.34
N SER A 59 27.02 -11.91 30.85
CA SER A 59 27.93 -12.68 29.99
C SER A 59 28.08 -12.01 28.62
N CYS A 60 29.31 -12.04 28.08
CA CYS A 60 29.63 -11.46 26.76
C CYS A 60 28.73 -11.98 25.62
N THR A 61 28.25 -13.23 25.72
CA THR A 61 27.29 -13.83 24.78
C THR A 61 25.90 -13.19 24.82
N VAL A 62 25.44 -12.75 25.99
CA VAL A 62 24.12 -12.11 26.17
C VAL A 62 24.15 -10.69 25.61
N VAL A 63 25.23 -9.94 25.87
CA VAL A 63 25.43 -8.59 25.31
C VAL A 63 25.51 -8.62 23.78
N GLY A 64 26.20 -9.61 23.20
CA GLY A 64 26.24 -9.82 21.75
C GLY A 64 24.86 -10.08 21.14
N LEU A 65 24.07 -10.95 21.75
CA LEU A 65 22.70 -11.26 21.30
C LEU A 65 21.77 -10.04 21.42
N GLN A 66 21.88 -9.25 22.50
CA GLN A 66 21.12 -8.02 22.67
C GLN A 66 21.52 -6.93 21.66
N CYS A 67 22.81 -6.71 21.37
CA CYS A 67 23.23 -5.78 20.32
C CYS A 67 22.76 -6.25 18.94
N GLY A 68 22.84 -7.56 18.63
CA GLY A 68 22.31 -8.14 17.41
C GLY A 68 20.80 -7.89 17.26
N CYS A 69 20.02 -8.21 18.28
CA CYS A 69 18.57 -7.98 18.30
C CYS A 69 18.22 -6.48 18.17
N LYS A 70 18.96 -5.60 18.85
CA LYS A 70 18.80 -4.14 18.77
C LYS A 70 19.17 -3.57 17.39
N ALA A 71 20.19 -4.11 16.75
CA ALA A 71 20.56 -3.75 15.37
C ALA A 71 19.53 -4.25 14.36
N ILE A 72 19.10 -5.51 14.44
CA ILE A 72 18.04 -6.09 13.60
C ILE A 72 16.74 -5.29 13.76
N THR A 73 16.35 -4.94 14.98
CA THR A 73 15.18 -4.09 15.24
C THR A 73 15.36 -2.70 14.59
N GLN A 74 16.52 -2.08 14.72
CA GLN A 74 16.79 -0.79 14.05
C GLN A 74 16.79 -0.87 12.52
N TRP A 75 17.15 -2.01 11.93
CA TRP A 75 17.05 -2.25 10.50
C TRP A 75 15.60 -2.48 10.06
N ILE A 76 14.84 -3.32 10.77
CA ILE A 76 13.41 -3.57 10.50
C ILE A 76 12.59 -2.28 10.57
N PHE A 77 12.86 -1.44 11.57
CA PHE A 77 12.18 -0.15 11.78
C PHE A 77 12.86 1.05 11.10
N CYS A 78 13.90 0.85 10.26
CA CYS A 78 14.33 1.91 9.35
C CYS A 78 13.44 1.96 8.11
N GLN A 79 13.27 3.14 7.52
CA GLN A 79 12.35 3.34 6.39
C GLN A 79 12.66 2.40 5.21
N MET A 80 13.95 2.18 4.93
CA MET A 80 14.41 1.28 3.87
C MET A 80 14.12 -0.19 4.19
N GLY A 81 14.34 -0.63 5.43
CA GLY A 81 14.06 -2.00 5.86
C GLY A 81 12.57 -2.31 5.83
N LEU A 82 11.72 -1.39 6.31
CA LEU A 82 10.27 -1.50 6.20
C LEU A 82 9.81 -1.58 4.74
N THR A 83 10.42 -0.79 3.83
CA THR A 83 10.16 -0.87 2.38
C THR A 83 10.49 -2.25 1.83
N VAL A 84 11.66 -2.81 2.17
CA VAL A 84 12.10 -4.14 1.73
C VAL A 84 11.19 -5.24 2.30
N ILE A 85 10.74 -5.11 3.55
CA ILE A 85 9.81 -6.06 4.18
C ILE A 85 8.45 -6.04 3.48
N VAL A 86 7.85 -4.87 3.25
CA VAL A 86 6.55 -4.75 2.56
C VAL A 86 6.65 -5.23 1.12
N PHE A 87 7.74 -4.91 0.41
CA PHE A 87 7.99 -5.41 -0.95
C PHE A 87 8.14 -6.94 -0.99
N GLY A 88 8.94 -7.52 -0.09
CA GLY A 88 9.10 -8.97 0.04
C GLY A 88 7.79 -9.67 0.40
N TRP A 89 7.00 -9.06 1.29
CA TRP A 89 5.65 -9.54 1.66
C TRP A 89 4.72 -9.55 0.44
N ALA A 90 4.69 -8.47 -0.35
CA ALA A 90 3.89 -8.38 -1.56
C ALA A 90 4.25 -9.47 -2.59
N LEU A 91 5.54 -9.72 -2.83
CA LEU A 91 6.00 -10.79 -3.74
C LEU A 91 5.65 -12.19 -3.21
N LEU A 92 5.74 -12.42 -1.90
CA LEU A 92 5.37 -13.69 -1.26
C LEU A 92 3.86 -13.93 -1.33
N GLY A 93 3.05 -12.91 -1.07
CA GLY A 93 1.60 -12.95 -1.27
C GLY A 93 1.21 -13.25 -2.71
N ALA A 94 1.82 -12.54 -3.68
CA ALA A 94 1.60 -12.77 -5.11
C ALA A 94 1.93 -14.22 -5.52
N TYR A 95 3.03 -14.79 -5.01
CA TYR A 95 3.37 -16.19 -5.24
C TYR A 95 2.36 -17.16 -4.63
N ALA A 96 1.85 -16.87 -3.42
CA ALA A 96 0.84 -17.68 -2.75
C ALA A 96 -0.51 -17.68 -3.50
N PHE A 97 -0.97 -16.52 -3.98
CA PHE A 97 -2.18 -16.41 -4.81
C PHE A 97 -2.02 -17.12 -6.16
N TYR A 98 -0.87 -16.94 -6.83
CA TYR A 98 -0.54 -17.67 -8.06
C TYR A 98 -0.61 -19.19 -7.88
N LYS A 99 -0.13 -19.71 -6.74
CA LYS A 99 -0.16 -21.15 -6.44
C LYS A 99 -1.54 -21.69 -6.03
N THR A 100 -2.44 -20.85 -5.51
CA THR A 100 -3.78 -21.29 -5.05
C THR A 100 -4.87 -21.10 -6.10
N GLU A 101 -4.92 -19.95 -6.77
CA GLU A 101 -5.98 -19.64 -7.74
C GLU A 101 -5.57 -19.99 -9.18
N GLY A 102 -4.29 -19.86 -9.55
CA GLY A 102 -3.81 -20.14 -10.92
C GLY A 102 -4.17 -21.54 -11.46
N PRO A 103 -3.96 -22.64 -10.69
CA PRO A 103 -4.36 -23.98 -11.12
C PRO A 103 -5.89 -24.14 -11.27
N ARG A 104 -6.68 -23.44 -10.46
CA ARG A 104 -8.16 -23.44 -10.56
C ARG A 104 -8.60 -22.76 -11.85
N GLU A 105 -8.08 -21.56 -12.12
CA GLU A 105 -8.40 -20.78 -13.33
C GLU A 105 -8.09 -21.59 -14.60
N PHE A 106 -6.90 -22.22 -14.65
CA PHE A 106 -6.50 -23.06 -15.77
C PHE A 106 -7.43 -24.27 -15.96
N ALA A 107 -7.71 -25.03 -14.89
CA ALA A 107 -8.58 -26.20 -14.96
C ALA A 107 -10.03 -25.84 -15.32
N GLN A 108 -10.55 -24.71 -14.83
CA GLN A 108 -11.89 -24.23 -15.15
C GLN A 108 -12.01 -23.82 -16.63
N GLN A 109 -10.97 -23.18 -17.19
CA GLN A 109 -10.93 -22.81 -18.60
C GLN A 109 -10.75 -24.01 -19.53
N GLU A 110 -9.88 -24.96 -19.17
CA GLU A 110 -9.71 -26.21 -19.92
C GLU A 110 -11.03 -27.01 -19.94
N HIS A 111 -11.68 -27.17 -18.79
CA HIS A 111 -12.98 -27.86 -18.70
C HIS A 111 -14.05 -27.17 -19.55
N MET A 112 -14.17 -25.84 -19.49
CA MET A 112 -15.13 -25.10 -20.32
C MET A 112 -14.86 -25.27 -21.82
N ASN A 113 -13.60 -25.16 -22.25
CA ASN A 113 -13.23 -25.37 -23.65
C ASN A 113 -13.54 -26.80 -24.14
N GLN A 114 -13.33 -27.80 -23.29
CA GLN A 114 -13.70 -29.20 -23.57
C GLN A 114 -15.22 -29.34 -23.71
N THR A 115 -16.00 -28.85 -22.74
CA THR A 115 -17.47 -28.95 -22.76
C THR A 115 -18.10 -28.19 -23.94
N GLN A 116 -17.59 -27.00 -24.28
CA GLN A 116 -18.05 -26.27 -25.49
C GLN A 116 -17.76 -27.06 -26.77
N LYS A 117 -16.58 -27.66 -26.88
CA LYS A 117 -16.22 -28.51 -28.01
C LYS A 117 -17.11 -29.75 -28.09
N GLU A 118 -17.35 -30.43 -26.97
CA GLU A 118 -18.24 -31.58 -26.89
C GLU A 118 -19.66 -31.23 -27.35
N LEU A 119 -20.25 -30.14 -26.83
CA LEU A 119 -21.57 -29.63 -27.27
C LEU A 119 -21.62 -29.36 -28.77
N SER A 120 -20.57 -28.76 -29.34
CA SER A 120 -20.51 -28.47 -30.78
C SER A 120 -20.45 -29.75 -31.63
N ILE A 121 -19.79 -30.79 -31.14
CA ILE A 121 -19.69 -32.11 -31.80
C ILE A 121 -21.02 -32.87 -31.66
N GLU A 122 -21.63 -32.84 -30.49
CA GLU A 122 -22.93 -33.46 -30.18
C GLU A 122 -24.01 -32.88 -31.12
N LEU A 123 -24.13 -31.54 -31.15
CA LEU A 123 -25.04 -30.82 -32.04
C LEU A 123 -24.77 -31.11 -33.52
N ALA A 124 -23.52 -31.06 -33.98
CA ALA A 124 -23.18 -31.35 -35.38
C ALA A 124 -23.45 -32.81 -35.77
N THR A 125 -23.36 -33.73 -34.82
CA THR A 125 -23.66 -35.16 -35.04
C THR A 125 -25.17 -35.38 -35.15
N GLU A 126 -25.96 -34.80 -34.26
CA GLU A 126 -27.44 -34.91 -34.32
C GLU A 126 -28.02 -34.21 -35.56
N LEU A 127 -27.55 -33.00 -35.90
CA LEU A 127 -27.97 -32.29 -37.12
C LEU A 127 -27.68 -33.08 -38.41
N ARG A 128 -26.66 -33.95 -38.40
CA ARG A 128 -26.32 -34.83 -39.53
C ARG A 128 -27.23 -36.07 -39.63
N LEU A 129 -27.88 -36.47 -38.53
CA LEU A 129 -28.82 -37.59 -38.51
C LEU A 129 -30.25 -37.19 -38.93
N ILE A 130 -30.56 -35.89 -38.89
CA ILE A 130 -31.86 -35.32 -39.22
C ILE A 130 -31.89 -34.86 -40.69
N GLU A 131 -33.03 -35.05 -41.36
CA GLU A 131 -33.21 -34.61 -42.74
C GLU A 131 -33.10 -33.07 -42.86
N THR A 132 -32.38 -32.63 -43.90
CA THR A 132 -31.97 -31.23 -44.07
C THR A 132 -33.18 -30.33 -44.29
N HIS A 133 -33.24 -29.20 -43.57
CA HIS A 133 -34.37 -28.26 -43.58
C HIS A 133 -35.72 -28.78 -43.02
N SER A 134 -35.73 -29.87 -42.25
CA SER A 134 -36.91 -30.25 -41.46
C SER A 134 -37.21 -29.23 -40.33
N GLU A 135 -38.47 -29.13 -39.90
CA GLU A 135 -38.90 -28.25 -38.80
C GLU A 135 -38.26 -28.59 -37.43
N GLN A 136 -37.58 -29.75 -37.33
CA GLN A 136 -36.86 -30.19 -36.13
C GLN A 136 -35.51 -29.48 -35.95
N TRP A 137 -34.92 -28.94 -37.03
CA TRP A 137 -33.61 -28.26 -36.97
C TRP A 137 -33.59 -27.05 -36.01
N PRO A 138 -34.53 -26.09 -36.08
CA PRO A 138 -34.56 -24.95 -35.16
C PRO A 138 -34.78 -25.36 -33.69
N GLU A 139 -35.63 -26.36 -33.44
CA GLU A 139 -35.87 -26.85 -32.07
C GLU A 139 -34.61 -27.46 -31.46
N LEU A 140 -33.89 -28.29 -32.23
CA LEU A 140 -32.65 -28.90 -31.79
C LEU A 140 -31.56 -27.86 -31.50
N ILE A 141 -31.37 -26.90 -32.41
CA ILE A 141 -30.40 -25.80 -32.23
C ILE A 141 -30.77 -24.99 -30.97
N GLY A 142 -32.05 -24.67 -30.78
CA GLY A 142 -32.53 -23.96 -29.58
C GLY A 142 -32.22 -24.73 -28.29
N ARG A 143 -32.45 -26.05 -28.26
CA ARG A 143 -32.16 -26.92 -27.12
C ARG A 143 -30.67 -26.94 -26.77
N TYR A 144 -29.79 -27.04 -27.76
CA TYR A 144 -28.33 -27.00 -27.55
C TYR A 144 -27.82 -25.62 -27.17
N MET A 145 -28.42 -24.55 -27.72
CA MET A 145 -28.10 -23.18 -27.35
C MET A 145 -28.46 -22.90 -25.89
N GLN A 146 -29.63 -23.36 -25.42
CA GLN A 146 -30.04 -23.25 -24.02
C GLN A 146 -29.13 -24.07 -23.09
N LYS A 147 -28.76 -25.31 -23.47
CA LYS A 147 -27.77 -26.13 -22.75
C LYS A 147 -26.42 -25.42 -22.63
N HIS A 148 -25.98 -24.71 -23.67
CA HIS A 148 -24.76 -23.89 -23.65
C HIS A 148 -24.90 -22.64 -22.76
N GLU A 149 -26.03 -21.93 -22.82
CA GLU A 149 -26.33 -20.76 -21.99
C GLU A 149 -26.32 -21.11 -20.49
N ASP A 150 -27.00 -22.18 -20.08
CA ASP A 150 -27.02 -22.65 -18.69
C ASP A 150 -25.60 -22.97 -18.16
N LEU A 151 -24.78 -23.63 -18.97
CA LEU A 151 -23.40 -23.98 -18.63
C LEU A 151 -22.50 -22.74 -18.55
N LEU A 152 -22.65 -21.79 -19.48
CA LEU A 152 -21.94 -20.52 -19.48
C LEU A 152 -22.31 -19.70 -18.24
N MET A 153 -23.60 -19.53 -17.95
CA MET A 153 -24.11 -18.78 -16.80
C MET A 153 -23.62 -19.35 -15.47
N LYS A 154 -23.63 -20.69 -15.34
CA LYS A 154 -23.04 -21.37 -14.18
C LYS A 154 -21.55 -21.06 -14.03
N ALA A 155 -20.78 -21.19 -15.10
CA ALA A 155 -19.34 -20.96 -15.05
C ALA A 155 -18.97 -19.49 -14.77
N VAL A 156 -19.70 -18.53 -15.34
CA VAL A 156 -19.56 -17.10 -15.05
C VAL A 156 -19.84 -16.83 -13.56
N GLY A 157 -20.88 -17.45 -12.97
CA GLY A 157 -21.12 -17.40 -11.53
C GLY A 157 -19.97 -17.95 -10.68
N GLU A 158 -19.25 -18.95 -11.19
CA GLU A 158 -18.04 -19.53 -10.59
C GLU A 158 -16.75 -18.73 -10.85
N GLY A 159 -16.81 -17.66 -11.64
CA GLY A 159 -15.69 -16.75 -11.95
C GLY A 159 -15.05 -16.93 -13.34
N PHE A 160 -15.61 -17.76 -14.22
CA PHE A 160 -15.10 -17.90 -15.59
C PHE A 160 -15.29 -16.60 -16.38
N GLY A 161 -14.24 -16.13 -17.05
CA GLY A 161 -14.27 -14.88 -17.81
C GLY A 161 -14.27 -13.61 -16.97
N GLU A 162 -14.09 -13.69 -15.64
CA GLU A 162 -13.71 -12.51 -14.85
C GLU A 162 -12.46 -11.88 -15.48
N GLY A 163 -12.43 -10.55 -15.64
CA GLY A 163 -11.32 -9.88 -16.31
C GLY A 163 -11.26 -10.06 -17.84
N GLY A 164 -12.25 -10.68 -18.48
CA GLY A 164 -12.33 -10.81 -19.94
C GLY A 164 -11.56 -12.01 -20.50
N GLU A 165 -11.18 -11.96 -21.78
CA GLU A 165 -10.53 -13.06 -22.50
C GLU A 165 -9.06 -13.25 -22.08
N GLY A 166 -8.82 -14.01 -21.00
CA GLY A 166 -7.48 -14.41 -20.61
C GLY A 166 -7.36 -14.96 -19.19
N HIS A 167 -6.12 -15.00 -18.70
CA HIS A 167 -5.79 -15.43 -17.35
C HIS A 167 -5.55 -14.22 -16.43
N ILE A 168 -6.37 -14.08 -15.38
CA ILE A 168 -6.16 -13.07 -14.34
C ILE A 168 -5.04 -13.53 -13.40
N TRP A 169 -5.11 -14.78 -12.93
CA TRP A 169 -4.26 -15.35 -11.87
C TRP A 169 -2.87 -15.77 -12.36
N THR A 170 -2.32 -15.01 -13.30
CA THR A 170 -0.90 -15.00 -13.69
C THR A 170 -0.07 -14.31 -12.62
N TYR A 171 1.23 -14.64 -12.50
CA TYR A 171 2.11 -14.01 -11.49
C TYR A 171 2.09 -12.46 -11.51
N PRO A 172 2.14 -11.77 -12.66
CA PRO A 172 1.97 -10.31 -12.73
C PRO A 172 0.59 -9.81 -12.28
N GLY A 173 -0.48 -10.57 -12.56
CA GLY A 173 -1.82 -10.28 -12.06
C GLY A 173 -1.93 -10.44 -10.54
N CYS A 174 -1.27 -11.45 -9.97
CA CYS A 174 -1.19 -11.66 -8.52
C CYS A 174 -0.39 -10.56 -7.81
N ILE A 175 0.64 -9.97 -8.45
CA ILE A 175 1.34 -8.79 -7.94
C ILE A 175 0.38 -7.60 -7.90
N LEU A 176 -0.35 -7.34 -8.98
CA LEU A 176 -1.34 -6.25 -9.04
C LEU A 176 -2.46 -6.44 -7.99
N PHE A 177 -3.00 -7.66 -7.86
CA PHE A 177 -3.96 -8.00 -6.82
C PHE A 177 -3.40 -7.74 -5.42
N GLY A 178 -2.21 -8.27 -5.10
CA GLY A 178 -1.56 -8.09 -3.80
C GLY A 178 -1.32 -6.62 -3.46
N VAL A 179 -0.85 -5.82 -4.42
CA VAL A 179 -0.69 -4.36 -4.25
C VAL A 179 -2.03 -3.65 -4.06
N SER A 180 -3.06 -3.98 -4.86
CA SER A 180 -4.40 -3.39 -4.73
C SER A 180 -5.06 -3.68 -3.37
N LEU A 181 -4.70 -4.80 -2.75
CA LEU A 181 -5.15 -5.24 -1.44
C LEU A 181 -4.34 -4.58 -0.29
N LEU A 182 -3.02 -4.45 -0.44
CA LEU A 182 -2.16 -3.72 0.51
C LEU A 182 -2.50 -2.23 0.58
N THR A 183 -2.65 -1.60 -0.59
CA THR A 183 -3.02 -0.17 -0.73
C THR A 183 -4.46 0.14 -0.33
N THR A 184 -5.26 -0.88 0.00
CA THR A 184 -6.70 -0.82 0.31
C THR A 184 -7.59 -0.13 -0.73
N LEU A 185 -7.07 0.12 -1.94
CA LEU A 185 -7.85 0.69 -3.04
C LEU A 185 -8.90 -0.30 -3.52
N GLY A 186 -8.53 -1.58 -3.70
CA GLY A 186 -9.43 -2.73 -3.91
C GLY A 186 -10.47 -2.67 -5.06
N PHE A 187 -10.57 -1.55 -5.78
CA PHE A 187 -11.69 -1.29 -6.67
C PHE A 187 -11.69 -2.24 -7.86
N GLY A 188 -12.73 -3.08 -7.93
CA GLY A 188 -12.88 -4.08 -8.99
C GLY A 188 -11.74 -5.08 -9.06
N ALA A 189 -11.00 -5.32 -7.97
CA ALA A 189 -9.96 -6.35 -7.94
C ALA A 189 -10.58 -7.76 -8.04
N PRO A 190 -9.93 -8.73 -8.73
CA PRO A 190 -10.39 -10.11 -8.77
C PRO A 190 -10.36 -10.73 -7.37
N VAL A 191 -11.34 -11.57 -7.03
CA VAL A 191 -11.48 -12.12 -5.67
C VAL A 191 -11.13 -13.61 -5.68
N PRO A 192 -10.22 -14.09 -4.79
CA PRO A 192 -9.87 -15.51 -4.74
C PRO A 192 -11.13 -16.36 -4.48
N ARG A 193 -11.31 -17.40 -5.28
CA ARG A 193 -12.47 -18.29 -5.22
C ARG A 193 -12.19 -19.55 -4.41
N THR A 194 -10.93 -19.94 -4.21
CA THR A 194 -10.57 -21.08 -3.34
C THR A 194 -10.64 -20.71 -1.85
N SER A 195 -11.00 -21.68 -1.01
CA SER A 195 -11.00 -21.50 0.46
C SER A 195 -9.61 -21.18 1.02
N LEU A 196 -8.55 -21.76 0.43
CA LEU A 196 -7.16 -21.50 0.81
C LEU A 196 -6.72 -20.09 0.37
N GLY A 197 -6.99 -19.69 -0.87
CA GLY A 197 -6.68 -18.34 -1.38
C GLY A 197 -7.38 -17.25 -0.58
N ARG A 198 -8.65 -17.46 -0.17
CA ARG A 198 -9.38 -16.58 0.75
C ARG A 198 -8.74 -16.49 2.13
N GLY A 199 -8.37 -17.62 2.73
CA GLY A 199 -7.67 -17.63 4.02
C GLY A 199 -6.32 -16.92 3.98
N ILE A 200 -5.54 -17.13 2.92
CA ILE A 200 -4.28 -16.44 2.66
C ILE A 200 -4.52 -14.94 2.47
N ALA A 201 -5.57 -14.52 1.74
CA ALA A 201 -5.90 -13.12 1.54
C ALA A 201 -6.18 -12.40 2.87
N VAL A 202 -6.94 -13.03 3.79
CA VAL A 202 -7.21 -12.49 5.12
C VAL A 202 -5.93 -12.32 5.94
N ILE A 203 -5.05 -13.32 5.98
CA ILE A 203 -3.77 -13.26 6.72
C ILE A 203 -2.85 -12.20 6.09
N PHE A 204 -2.76 -12.18 4.77
CA PHE A 204 -1.97 -11.23 3.99
C PHE A 204 -2.40 -9.78 4.23
N SER A 205 -3.71 -9.50 4.23
CA SER A 205 -4.26 -8.17 4.50
C SER A 205 -4.11 -7.76 5.97
N ALA A 206 -4.35 -8.67 6.91
CA ALA A 206 -4.28 -8.39 8.34
C ALA A 206 -2.88 -7.96 8.81
N ILE A 207 -1.83 -8.55 8.23
CA ILE A 207 -0.43 -8.20 8.51
C ILE A 207 0.06 -7.07 7.58
N GLY A 208 -0.30 -7.14 6.30
CA GLY A 208 0.20 -6.26 5.25
C GLY A 208 -0.32 -4.83 5.34
N ILE A 209 -1.62 -4.63 5.56
CA ILE A 209 -2.23 -3.29 5.57
C ILE A 209 -1.64 -2.40 6.68
N PRO A 210 -1.49 -2.85 7.95
CA PRO A 210 -0.87 -2.02 8.99
C PRO A 210 0.58 -1.64 8.70
N LEU A 211 1.38 -2.57 8.15
CA LEU A 211 2.78 -2.33 7.78
C LEU A 211 2.90 -1.37 6.60
N HIS A 212 2.05 -1.54 5.58
CA HIS A 212 1.96 -0.67 4.42
C HIS A 212 1.52 0.75 4.81
N PHE A 213 0.45 0.89 5.59
CA PHE A 213 -0.03 2.17 6.09
C PHE A 213 1.05 2.92 6.88
N LEU A 214 1.79 2.22 7.74
CA LEU A 214 2.90 2.78 8.50
C LEU A 214 4.06 3.23 7.59
N LEU A 215 4.39 2.46 6.54
CA LEU A 215 5.37 2.83 5.53
C LEU A 215 4.96 4.11 4.80
N ILE A 216 3.77 4.10 4.21
CA ILE A 216 3.15 5.20 3.45
C ILE A 216 3.10 6.49 4.28
N PHE A 217 2.62 6.43 5.52
CA PHE A 217 2.52 7.60 6.40
C PHE A 217 3.90 8.21 6.70
N ASN A 218 4.92 7.38 6.92
CA ASN A 218 6.29 7.86 7.11
C ASN A 218 6.90 8.45 5.81
N ILE A 219 6.63 7.87 4.63
CA ILE A 219 7.04 8.45 3.33
C ILE A 219 6.37 9.82 3.14
N GLY A 220 5.06 9.91 3.33
CA GLY A 220 4.28 11.14 3.15
C GLY A 220 4.77 12.27 4.04
N ASN A 221 4.97 12.00 5.33
CA ASN A 221 5.52 12.98 6.27
C ASN A 221 6.94 13.43 5.91
N LEU A 222 7.83 12.50 5.54
CA LEU A 222 9.19 12.84 5.12
C LEU A 222 9.18 13.71 3.84
N GLY A 223 8.35 13.34 2.86
CA GLY A 223 8.18 14.09 1.61
C GLY A 223 7.63 15.49 1.84
N ALA A 224 6.61 15.64 2.70
CA ALA A 224 6.05 16.93 3.09
C ALA A 224 7.11 17.85 3.72
N ILE A 225 7.93 17.34 4.64
CA ILE A 225 9.04 18.09 5.26
C ILE A 225 10.07 18.51 4.21
N ARG A 226 10.49 17.58 3.33
CA ARG A 226 11.47 17.90 2.27
C ARG A 226 10.96 18.96 1.31
N LEU A 227 9.68 18.90 0.93
CA LEU A 227 9.05 19.92 0.09
C LEU A 227 8.99 21.28 0.80
N GLN A 228 8.67 21.32 2.10
CA GLN A 228 8.68 22.56 2.88
C GLN A 228 10.10 23.15 3.01
N GLN A 229 11.12 22.32 3.29
CA GLN A 229 12.53 22.74 3.30
C GLN A 229 12.94 23.36 1.97
N LEU A 230 12.59 22.71 0.85
CA LEU A 230 12.84 23.22 -0.50
C LEU A 230 12.08 24.54 -0.76
N ALA A 231 10.83 24.63 -0.33
CA ALA A 231 9.95 25.78 -0.59
C ALA A 231 10.36 27.05 0.15
N TYR A 232 10.84 26.93 1.39
CA TYR A 232 11.39 28.06 2.15
C TYR A 232 12.90 28.26 1.91
N ARG A 233 13.59 27.32 1.24
CA ARG A 233 15.06 27.23 1.13
C ARG A 233 15.77 27.24 2.49
N ILE A 234 15.17 26.59 3.49
CA ILE A 234 15.68 26.51 4.87
C ILE A 234 16.20 25.09 5.13
N SER A 235 17.43 24.99 5.67
CA SER A 235 18.05 23.70 6.02
C SER A 235 17.56 23.13 7.35
N SER A 236 17.03 23.97 8.24
CA SER A 236 16.46 23.56 9.52
C SER A 236 15.16 22.76 9.34
N THR A 237 14.82 21.94 10.34
CA THR A 237 13.54 21.23 10.41
C THR A 237 12.39 22.09 10.94
N ASP A 238 12.72 23.27 11.46
CA ASP A 238 11.78 24.14 12.15
C ASP A 238 11.09 25.06 11.13
N ILE A 239 9.78 24.87 10.98
CA ILE A 239 8.98 25.69 10.07
C ILE A 239 8.82 27.07 10.72
N PRO A 240 9.30 28.17 10.12
CA PRO A 240 9.17 29.50 10.73
C PRO A 240 7.70 29.83 11.03
N THR A 241 7.40 30.04 12.31
CA THR A 241 6.03 30.25 12.84
C THR A 241 5.44 31.61 12.48
N GLY A 242 6.23 32.53 11.90
CA GLY A 242 5.77 33.87 11.46
C GLY A 242 5.85 34.13 9.96
N ALA A 243 6.35 33.21 9.14
CA ALA A 243 6.46 33.43 7.69
C ALA A 243 5.23 32.87 6.95
N PRO A 244 4.53 33.66 6.09
CA PRO A 244 3.43 33.14 5.31
C PRO A 244 3.94 32.10 4.28
N PRO A 245 3.26 30.95 4.11
CA PRO A 245 3.66 29.96 3.12
C PRO A 245 3.59 30.55 1.70
N PRO A 246 4.55 30.21 0.82
CA PRO A 246 4.55 30.75 -0.53
C PRO A 246 3.33 30.25 -1.30
N LYS A 247 2.68 31.14 -2.06
CA LYS A 247 1.35 30.91 -2.67
C LYS A 247 1.27 29.62 -3.52
N TRP A 248 2.38 29.22 -4.16
CA TRP A 248 2.45 28.00 -4.97
C TRP A 248 2.33 26.72 -4.13
N LEU A 249 2.83 26.69 -2.89
CA LEU A 249 2.75 25.53 -2.00
C LEU A 249 1.30 25.22 -1.59
N LYS A 250 0.41 26.22 -1.59
CA LYS A 250 -1.04 26.04 -1.38
C LYS A 250 -1.71 25.32 -2.54
N TRP A 251 -1.28 25.57 -3.77
CA TRP A 251 -1.83 24.95 -4.98
C TRP A 251 -1.11 23.65 -5.39
N PHE A 252 0.07 23.40 -4.84
CA PHE A 252 0.88 22.22 -5.12
C PHE A 252 0.10 20.89 -5.02
N PRO A 253 -0.72 20.61 -3.98
CA PRO A 253 -1.48 19.36 -3.92
C PRO A 253 -2.40 19.11 -5.12
N VAL A 254 -3.12 20.15 -5.55
CA VAL A 254 -4.05 20.06 -6.69
C VAL A 254 -3.27 19.86 -7.99
N GLY A 255 -2.20 20.63 -8.19
CA GLY A 255 -1.33 20.50 -9.37
C GLY A 255 -0.64 19.13 -9.45
N ALA A 256 -0.18 18.60 -8.32
CA ALA A 256 0.49 17.30 -8.24
C ALA A 256 -0.47 16.14 -8.56
N ILE A 257 -1.69 16.15 -8.01
CA ILE A 257 -2.71 15.13 -8.31
C ILE A 257 -3.12 15.19 -9.79
N LEU A 258 -3.35 16.39 -10.34
CA LEU A 258 -3.70 16.56 -11.75
C LEU A 258 -2.57 16.08 -12.68
N PHE A 259 -1.33 16.49 -12.41
CA PHE A 259 -0.17 16.06 -13.18
C PHE A 259 0.01 14.54 -13.14
N TYR A 260 -0.14 13.94 -11.95
CA TYR A 260 -0.01 12.50 -11.74
C TYR A 260 -1.08 11.70 -12.51
N TYR A 261 -2.33 12.17 -12.50
CA TYR A 261 -3.41 11.55 -13.27
C TYR A 261 -3.19 11.69 -14.78
N LEU A 262 -2.79 12.86 -15.26
CA LEU A 262 -2.44 13.08 -16.68
C LEU A 262 -1.28 12.19 -17.14
N MET A 263 -0.27 11.97 -16.28
CA MET A 263 0.80 11.01 -16.53
C MET A 263 0.24 9.59 -16.70
N GLY A 264 -0.74 9.18 -15.88
CA GLY A 264 -1.47 7.91 -16.03
C GLY A 264 -2.20 7.79 -17.37
N VAL A 265 -2.93 8.83 -17.78
CA VAL A 265 -3.64 8.89 -19.08
C VAL A 265 -2.68 8.71 -20.26
N VAL A 266 -1.50 9.33 -20.21
CA VAL A 266 -0.46 9.16 -21.24
C VAL A 266 0.11 7.74 -21.22
N LEU A 267 0.49 7.23 -20.03
CA LEU A 267 1.17 5.94 -19.88
C LEU A 267 0.29 4.72 -20.19
N PHE A 268 -1.00 4.76 -19.81
CA PHE A 268 -1.90 3.62 -19.88
C PHE A 268 -3.00 3.76 -20.94
N GLY A 269 -3.30 4.99 -21.38
CA GLY A 269 -4.21 5.28 -22.49
C GLY A 269 -3.47 5.51 -23.81
N PHE A 270 -2.77 6.64 -23.93
CA PHE A 270 -2.16 7.07 -25.20
C PHE A 270 -1.07 6.11 -25.71
N LEU A 271 -0.14 5.68 -24.86
CA LEU A 271 0.87 4.67 -25.25
C LEU A 271 0.26 3.31 -25.63
N ARG A 272 -0.98 3.03 -25.20
CA ARG A 272 -1.72 1.81 -25.52
C ARG A 272 -2.62 1.95 -26.76
N GLN A 273 -2.57 3.09 -27.46
CA GLN A 273 -3.38 3.39 -28.65
C GLN A 273 -4.90 3.23 -28.40
N ARG A 274 -5.37 3.61 -27.20
CA ARG A 274 -6.80 3.66 -26.85
C ARG A 274 -7.45 4.93 -27.40
N GLU A 275 -8.78 4.90 -27.53
CA GLU A 275 -9.55 6.11 -27.83
C GLU A 275 -9.38 7.17 -26.74
N ALA A 276 -9.67 8.44 -27.07
CA ALA A 276 -9.39 9.56 -26.19
C ALA A 276 -10.18 9.49 -24.86
N PHE A 277 -11.45 9.08 -24.90
CA PHE A 277 -12.30 8.97 -23.70
C PHE A 277 -11.90 7.78 -22.83
N ASP A 278 -11.68 6.61 -23.42
CA ASP A 278 -11.17 5.41 -22.74
C ASP A 278 -9.81 5.67 -22.08
N SER A 279 -8.96 6.48 -22.71
CA SER A 279 -7.67 6.89 -22.16
C SER A 279 -7.80 7.68 -20.85
N PHE A 280 -8.87 8.45 -20.65
CA PHE A 280 -9.16 9.07 -19.34
C PHE A 280 -9.68 8.04 -18.34
N LEU A 281 -10.49 7.08 -18.79
CA LEU A 281 -11.05 6.01 -17.96
C LEU A 281 -10.10 4.82 -17.74
N PHE A 282 -8.80 4.95 -18.07
CA PHE A 282 -7.80 3.89 -17.97
C PHE A 282 -7.76 3.10 -16.65
N PRO A 283 -8.11 3.63 -15.44
CA PRO A 283 -8.12 2.81 -14.23
C PRO A 283 -9.16 1.67 -14.28
N LEU A 284 -10.23 1.81 -15.09
CA LEU A 284 -11.25 0.79 -15.27
C LEU A 284 -10.71 -0.44 -16.02
N ASP A 285 -9.82 -0.26 -17.00
CA ASP A 285 -9.15 -1.35 -17.75
C ASP A 285 -8.40 -2.35 -16.83
N PHE A 286 -8.03 -1.92 -15.62
CA PHE A 286 -7.33 -2.75 -14.63
C PHE A 286 -8.25 -3.39 -13.59
N THR A 287 -9.57 -3.29 -13.79
CA THR A 287 -10.57 -4.00 -12.97
C THR A 287 -10.99 -5.32 -13.63
N ALA A 288 -11.54 -6.23 -12.83
CA ALA A 288 -12.18 -7.46 -13.29
C ALA A 288 -13.37 -7.21 -14.24
N ALA A 289 -14.00 -6.04 -14.18
CA ALA A 289 -15.06 -5.65 -15.12
C ALA A 289 -14.50 -5.05 -16.43
N GLY A 290 -13.41 -4.30 -16.37
CA GLY A 290 -12.82 -3.61 -17.53
C GLY A 290 -11.76 -4.40 -18.30
N GLY A 291 -11.62 -5.71 -18.06
CA GLY A 291 -10.78 -6.56 -18.90
C GLY A 291 -9.34 -6.79 -18.39
N VAL A 292 -9.07 -6.74 -17.08
CA VAL A 292 -7.70 -6.89 -16.55
C VAL A 292 -6.97 -8.18 -16.96
N ALA A 293 -7.66 -9.24 -17.37
CA ALA A 293 -7.03 -10.46 -17.88
C ALA A 293 -6.28 -10.21 -19.20
N ILE A 294 -6.88 -9.45 -20.13
CA ILE A 294 -6.37 -9.15 -21.48
C ILE A 294 -5.14 -8.23 -21.47
N VAL A 295 -4.90 -7.54 -20.35
CA VAL A 295 -3.79 -6.60 -20.20
C VAL A 295 -2.45 -7.37 -20.18
N PRO A 296 -1.42 -6.97 -20.95
CA PRO A 296 -0.09 -7.59 -20.88
C PRO A 296 0.52 -7.53 -19.47
N GLY A 297 1.16 -8.63 -19.03
CA GLY A 297 1.65 -8.78 -17.65
C GLY A 297 2.60 -7.66 -17.18
N TYR A 298 3.47 -7.15 -18.05
CA TYR A 298 4.36 -6.03 -17.70
C TYR A 298 3.58 -4.74 -17.39
N ILE A 299 2.46 -4.48 -18.10
CA ILE A 299 1.60 -3.32 -17.83
C ILE A 299 0.88 -3.49 -16.49
N LYS A 300 0.47 -4.73 -16.11
CA LYS A 300 -0.10 -5.00 -14.78
C LYS A 300 0.88 -4.62 -13.65
N ILE A 301 2.18 -4.90 -13.82
CA ILE A 301 3.24 -4.52 -12.87
C ILE A 301 3.45 -3.00 -12.87
N CYS A 302 3.53 -2.35 -14.03
CA CYS A 302 3.63 -0.89 -14.12
C CYS A 302 2.45 -0.19 -13.45
N TYR A 303 1.24 -0.72 -13.60
CA TYR A 303 0.04 -0.19 -12.94
C TYR A 303 0.04 -0.48 -11.42
N ALA A 304 0.55 -1.62 -10.96
CA ALA A 304 0.77 -1.86 -9.53
C ALA A 304 1.73 -0.82 -8.91
N VAL A 305 2.86 -0.55 -9.57
CA VAL A 305 3.79 0.53 -9.14
C VAL A 305 3.11 1.91 -9.20
N TYR A 306 2.25 2.15 -10.19
CA TYR A 306 1.42 3.35 -10.23
C TYR A 306 0.53 3.44 -8.99
N LEU A 307 -0.25 2.42 -8.62
CA LEU A 307 -1.10 2.45 -7.41
C LEU A 307 -0.32 2.78 -6.12
N GLU A 308 0.88 2.23 -5.94
CA GLU A 308 1.76 2.59 -4.81
C GLU A 308 2.20 4.07 -4.84
N LEU A 309 2.51 4.60 -6.02
CA LEU A 309 2.81 6.02 -6.21
C LEU A 309 1.59 6.92 -5.96
N ALA A 310 0.37 6.46 -6.25
CA ALA A 310 -0.86 7.20 -5.95
C ALA A 310 -1.06 7.35 -4.44
N VAL A 311 -0.87 6.26 -3.69
CA VAL A 311 -1.08 6.24 -2.23
C VAL A 311 0.04 6.99 -1.49
N THR A 312 1.30 6.88 -1.93
CA THR A 312 2.40 7.72 -1.39
C THR A 312 2.18 9.22 -1.68
N LEU A 313 1.71 9.59 -2.87
CA LEU A 313 1.35 10.97 -3.21
C LEU A 313 0.18 11.48 -2.35
N ALA A 314 -0.87 10.67 -2.17
CA ALA A 314 -2.00 11.01 -1.33
C ALA A 314 -1.56 11.24 0.13
N ALA A 315 -0.69 10.39 0.67
CA ALA A 315 -0.14 10.58 2.02
C ALA A 315 0.70 11.87 2.14
N LEU A 316 1.53 12.19 1.15
CA LEU A 316 2.27 13.46 1.09
C LEU A 316 1.33 14.66 1.08
N VAL A 317 0.26 14.60 0.28
CA VAL A 317 -0.78 15.64 0.23
C VAL A 317 -1.49 15.78 1.58
N VAL A 318 -1.88 14.67 2.22
CA VAL A 318 -2.51 14.68 3.55
C VAL A 318 -1.58 15.28 4.60
N SER A 319 -0.30 14.90 4.63
CA SER A 319 0.69 15.48 5.55
C SER A 319 0.88 16.99 5.36
N LEU A 320 0.90 17.48 4.11
CA LEU A 320 0.95 18.92 3.80
C LEU A 320 -0.33 19.65 4.22
N LEU A 321 -1.50 19.07 3.92
CA LEU A 321 -2.79 19.66 4.25
C LEU A 321 -3.03 19.67 5.76
N GLN A 322 -2.65 18.63 6.50
CA GLN A 322 -2.76 18.60 7.96
C GLN A 322 -1.94 19.74 8.60
N ALA A 323 -0.70 19.96 8.16
CA ALA A 323 0.12 21.07 8.62
C ALA A 323 -0.50 22.47 8.33
N SER A 324 -1.26 22.60 7.24
CA SER A 324 -1.98 23.83 6.87
C SER A 324 -3.32 23.99 7.60
N ALA A 325 -4.10 22.92 7.70
CA ALA A 325 -5.45 22.89 8.23
C ALA A 325 -5.44 23.10 9.74
N THR A 326 -4.53 22.47 10.47
CA THR A 326 -4.36 22.71 11.92
C THR A 326 -4.05 24.18 12.20
N ARG A 327 -3.19 24.83 11.40
CA ARG A 327 -2.93 26.28 11.52
C ARG A 327 -4.17 27.12 11.23
N SER A 328 -4.91 26.79 10.17
CA SER A 328 -6.12 27.54 9.79
C SER A 328 -7.26 27.38 10.81
N LEU A 329 -7.44 26.18 11.38
CA LEU A 329 -8.44 25.91 12.42
C LEU A 329 -8.06 26.56 13.75
N VAL A 330 -6.78 26.59 14.11
CA VAL A 330 -6.29 27.32 15.29
C VAL A 330 -6.48 28.83 15.11
N ASP A 331 -6.13 29.40 13.96
CA ASP A 331 -6.31 30.84 13.69
C ASP A 331 -7.79 31.26 13.64
N VAL A 332 -8.67 30.42 13.08
CA VAL A 332 -10.13 30.63 13.12
C VAL A 332 -10.70 30.45 14.53
N GLY A 333 -10.25 29.44 15.28
CA GLY A 333 -10.69 29.20 16.66
C GLY A 333 -10.27 30.32 17.61
N LEU A 334 -9.06 30.87 17.43
CA LEU A 334 -8.59 32.08 18.13
C LEU A 334 -9.42 33.31 17.74
N LYS A 335 -9.71 33.53 16.45
CA LYS A 335 -10.54 34.65 15.96
C LYS A 335 -11.99 34.59 16.45
N LEU A 336 -12.55 33.39 16.61
CA LEU A 336 -13.90 33.18 17.12
C LEU A 336 -13.97 33.09 18.66
N GLY A 337 -12.84 33.23 19.38
CA GLY A 337 -12.78 33.09 20.84
C GLY A 337 -13.06 31.68 21.36
N LEU A 338 -13.08 30.67 20.48
CA LEU A 338 -13.29 29.25 20.80
C LEU A 338 -12.04 28.58 21.37
N LEU A 339 -10.87 29.19 21.17
CA LEU A 339 -9.59 28.74 21.70
C LEU A 339 -8.97 29.85 22.55
N THR A 340 -8.50 29.49 23.75
CA THR A 340 -7.82 30.41 24.65
C THR A 340 -6.33 30.12 24.71
N ASN A 341 -5.47 31.12 24.45
CA ASN A 341 -4.06 31.04 24.82
C ASN A 341 -3.95 31.14 26.35
N THR A 342 -3.82 29.99 27.03
CA THR A 342 -3.73 29.91 28.48
C THR A 342 -2.46 29.25 28.95
#